data_AF-A0A3E5AMH9-F1
#
_entry.id   AF-A0A3E5AMH9-F1
#
_cell.length_a   1.000
_cell.length_b   1.000
_cell.length_c   1.000
_cell.angle_alpha   90.00
_cell.angle_beta   90.00
_cell.angle_gamma   90.00
#
_symmetry.space_group_name_H-M   'P 1'
#
loop_
_entity.id
_entity.type
_entity.pdbx_description
1 polymer ?
#
loop_
_entity_poly.entity_id
_entity_poly.type
_entity_poly.pdbx_seq_one_letter_code
_entity_poly.pdbx_strand_id
1 'polypeptide(L)' 'MQEDKRIIEFEIAGYNSQIFISVSNSYDMESIINQKQKFITTKEDKLNHGIGLENVRRTVKKYDGDMRIS' A
#
# COMPACT_ATOMS: atom_id res chain seq x y z
N MET A 1 2.05 0.58 30.03
CA MET A 1 1.61 1.26 28.79
C MET A 1 2.37 0.59 27.66
N GLN A 2 1.68 -0.06 26.73
CA GLN A 2 2.33 -0.69 25.59
C GLN A 2 2.74 0.45 24.64
N GLU A 3 4.02 0.55 24.29
CA GLU A 3 4.47 1.56 23.33
C GLU A 3 3.72 1.34 22.00
N ASP A 4 3.12 2.41 21.46
CA ASP A 4 2.56 2.42 20.10
C ASP A 4 3.71 2.29 19.09
N LYS A 5 4.22 1.07 18.94
CA LYS A 5 5.37 0.78 18.09
C LYS A 5 4.91 0.88 16.64
N ARG A 6 5.24 2.00 16.00
CA ARG A 6 5.09 2.16 14.55
C ARG A 6 6.11 1.26 13.85
N ILE A 7 5.61 0.30 13.08
CA ILE A 7 6.41 -0.69 12.37
C ILE A 7 6.19 -0.49 10.88
N ILE A 8 7.27 -0.68 10.12
CA ILE A 8 7.19 -0.95 8.69
C ILE A 8 7.87 -2.30 8.51
N GLU A 9 7.16 -3.24 7.89
CA GLU A 9 7.65 -4.56 7.58
C GLU A 9 7.68 -4.74 6.07
N PHE A 10 8.74 -5.39 5.61
CA PHE A 10 9.01 -5.61 4.21
C PHE A 10 9.56 -7.01 4.04
N GLU A 11 8.86 -7.83 3.25
CA GLU A 11 9.22 -9.20 2.98
C GLU A 11 9.28 -9.46 1.48
N ILE A 12 10.30 -10.21 1.07
CA ILE A 12 10.42 -10.71 -0.30
C ILE A 12 10.64 -12.23 -0.21
N ALA A 13 9.85 -12.97 -0.98
CA ALA A 13 10.00 -14.41 -1.12
C ALA A 13 9.91 -14.82 -2.60
N GLY A 14 10.75 -15.76 -3.00
CA GLY A 14 10.59 -16.47 -4.27
C GLY A 14 9.82 -17.76 -4.05
N TYR A 15 8.81 -18.04 -4.88
CA TYR A 15 8.09 -19.30 -4.87
C TYR A 15 7.80 -19.74 -6.31
N ASN A 16 8.31 -20.91 -6.70
CA ASN A 16 8.36 -21.38 -8.08
C ASN A 16 8.98 -20.31 -9.01
N SER A 17 8.24 -19.88 -10.04
CA SER A 17 8.65 -18.85 -11.01
C SER A 17 8.14 -17.45 -10.65
N GLN A 18 7.70 -17.22 -9.41
CA GLN A 18 7.11 -15.95 -8.97
C GLN A 18 7.87 -15.33 -7.80
N ILE A 19 7.85 -13.99 -7.74
CA ILE A 19 8.35 -13.21 -6.62
C ILE A 19 7.15 -12.60 -5.91
N PHE A 20 7.09 -12.79 -4.59
CA PHE A 20 6.13 -12.19 -3.69
C PHE A 20 6.82 -11.06 -2.95
N ILE A 21 6.20 -9.88 -2.96
CA ILE A 21 6.65 -8.69 -2.22
C ILE A 21 5.51 -8.29 -1.31
N SER A 22 5.73 -8.34 0.00
CA SER A 22 4.79 -7.89 1.02
C SER A 22 5.34 -6.63 1.68
N VAL A 23 4.50 -5.61 1.79
CA VAL A 23 4.83 -4.38 2.49
C VAL A 23 3.67 -4.07 3.42
N SER A 24 3.95 -3.97 4.71
CA SER A 24 2.95 -3.60 5.71
C SER A 24 3.51 -2.48 6.58
N ASN A 25 2.63 -1.60 7.05
CA ASN A 25 3.01 -0.55 7.98
C ASN A 25 1.89 -0.31 8.99
N SER A 26 2.24 0.07 10.20
CA SER A 26 1.29 0.66 11.14
C SER A 26 0.74 1.96 10.54
N TYR A 27 -0.58 2.14 10.56
CA TYR A 27 -1.24 3.34 10.03
C TYR A 27 -2.43 3.75 10.90
N ASP A 28 -2.73 5.05 10.88
CA ASP A 28 -3.87 5.62 11.59
C ASP A 28 -5.11 5.57 10.67
N MET A 29 -6.04 4.66 10.97
CA MET A 29 -7.14 4.23 10.08
C MET A 29 -8.06 5.37 9.61
N GLU A 30 -8.29 6.39 10.45
CA GLU A 30 -9.23 7.48 10.17
C GLU A 30 -8.78 8.41 9.03
N SER A 31 -7.48 8.46 8.73
CA SER A 31 -6.92 9.50 7.84
C SER A 31 -6.79 9.07 6.38
N ILE A 32 -6.69 7.77 6.09
CA ILE A 32 -6.28 7.29 4.77
C ILE A 32 -7.34 6.48 4.01
N ILE A 33 -8.49 6.13 4.61
CA ILE A 33 -9.56 5.38 3.94
C ILE A 33 -10.82 6.24 3.82
N ASN A 34 -11.37 6.34 2.61
CA ASN A 34 -12.64 7.05 2.39
C ASN A 34 -13.87 6.17 2.65
N GLN A 35 -15.06 6.77 2.62
CA GLN A 35 -16.35 6.07 2.83
C GLN A 35 -16.60 4.90 1.85
N LYS A 36 -15.88 4.82 0.72
CA LYS A 36 -15.96 3.74 -0.26
C LYS A 36 -14.87 2.67 -0.06
N GLN A 37 -14.24 2.64 1.12
CA GLN A 37 -13.13 1.73 1.44
C GLN A 37 -11.94 1.84 0.48
N LYS A 38 -11.69 3.03 -0.07
CA LYS A 38 -10.52 3.28 -0.91
C LYS A 38 -9.48 4.09 -0.16
N PHE A 39 -8.23 3.68 -0.30
CA PHE A 39 -7.09 4.46 0.19
C PHE A 39 -7.00 5.79 -0.57
N ILE A 40 -6.89 6.89 0.16
CA ILE A 40 -6.83 8.27 -0.35
C ILE A 40 -5.61 9.00 0.20
N THR A 41 -5.23 10.07 -0.48
CA THR A 41 -4.13 10.94 -0.05
C THR A 41 -4.57 11.87 1.07
N THR A 42 -3.73 11.99 2.10
CA THR A 42 -3.88 12.99 3.17
C THR A 42 -3.25 14.34 2.81
N LYS A 43 -2.57 14.43 1.66
CA LYS A 43 -1.98 15.68 1.16
C LYS A 43 -3.07 16.69 0.82
N GLU A 44 -2.79 17.96 1.04
CA GLU A 44 -3.74 19.06 0.81
C GLU A 44 -4.09 19.22 -0.68
N ASP A 45 -3.08 19.20 -1.55
CA ASP A 45 -3.27 19.23 -3.00
C ASP A 45 -3.59 17.84 -3.55
N LYS A 46 -4.84 17.43 -3.34
CA LYS A 46 -5.38 16.14 -3.79
C LYS A 46 -5.52 16.03 -5.31
N LEU A 47 -5.53 17.15 -6.03
CA LEU A 47 -5.67 17.17 -7.49
C LEU A 47 -4.36 16.72 -8.15
N ASN A 48 -3.23 17.19 -7.66
CA ASN A 48 -1.92 16.87 -8.24
C ASN A 48 -1.19 15.73 -7.53
N HIS A 49 -1.61 15.35 -6.30
CA HIS A 49 -0.91 14.34 -5.52
C HIS A 49 -1.80 13.21 -5.00
N GLY A 50 -1.58 12.00 -5.53
CA GLY A 50 -2.10 10.76 -4.95
C GLY A 50 -1.13 10.11 -3.94
N ILE A 51 -1.54 8.94 -3.43
CA ILE A 51 -0.73 8.07 -2.54
C ILE A 51 0.22 7.13 -3.28
N GLY A 52 0.21 7.13 -4.62
CA GLY A 52 1.10 6.30 -5.44
C GLY A 52 0.68 4.86 -5.67
N LEU A 53 -0.34 4.33 -4.95
CA LEU A 53 -0.79 2.95 -5.11
C LEU A 53 -1.31 2.61 -6.51
N GLU A 54 -1.94 3.55 -7.20
CA GLU A 54 -2.42 3.33 -8.58
C GLU A 54 -1.25 3.15 -9.56
N ASN A 55 -0.14 3.88 -9.37
CA ASN A 55 1.05 3.71 -10.19
C ASN A 55 1.69 2.33 -9.94
N VAL A 56 1.75 1.89 -8.68
CA VAL A 56 2.21 0.55 -8.33
C VAL A 56 1.34 -0.51 -9.00
N ARG A 57 0.02 -0.41 -8.89
CA ARG A 57 -0.92 -1.34 -9.52
C ARG A 57 -0.76 -1.39 -11.04
N ARG A 58 -0.60 -0.24 -11.70
CA ARG A 58 -0.36 -0.16 -13.16
C ARG A 58 0.96 -0.83 -13.56
N THR A 59 2.03 -0.60 -12.81
CA THR A 59 3.33 -1.23 -13.06
C THR A 59 3.27 -2.73 -12.88
N VAL A 60 2.63 -3.22 -11.81
CA VAL A 60 2.47 -4.67 -11.57
C VAL A 60 1.68 -5.32 -12.73
N LYS A 61 0.56 -4.71 -13.14
CA LYS A 61 -0.23 -5.20 -14.28
C LYS A 61 0.54 -5.18 -15.61
N LYS A 62 1.42 -4.20 -15.84
CA LYS A 62 2.25 -4.11 -17.05
C LYS A 62 3.13 -5.35 -17.25
N TYR A 63 3.53 -6.01 -16.16
CA TYR A 63 4.35 -7.21 -16.16
C TYR A 63 3.55 -8.46 -15.75
N ASP A 64 2.24 -8.47 -16.01
CA ASP A 64 1.32 -9.60 -15.76
C ASP A 64 1.30 -10.11 -14.31
N GLY A 65 1.61 -9.25 -13.35
CA GLY A 65 1.50 -9.55 -11.92
C GLY A 65 0.13 -9.22 -11.32
N ASP A 66 -0.11 -9.70 -10.10
CA ASP A 66 -1.28 -9.35 -9.27
C ASP A 66 -0.89 -8.47 -8.08
N MET A 67 -1.80 -7.58 -7.66
CA MET A 67 -1.59 -6.72 -6.48
C MET A 67 -2.86 -6.65 -5.65
N ARG A 68 -2.71 -6.96 -4.35
CA ARG A 68 -3.75 -6.84 -3.33
C ARG A 68 -3.33 -5.84 -2.27
N ILE A 69 -4.32 -5.22 -1.64
CA ILE A 69 -4.13 -4.32 -0.51
C ILE A 69 -5.25 -4.58 0.49
N SER A 70 -4.91 -4.49 1.78
CA SER A 70 -5.78 -4.78 2.93
C SER A 70 -5.49 -3.80 4.06
#